data_AF-A0A958NTG2-F1
#
_entry.id   AF-A0A958NTG2-F1
#
_cell.length_a   1.000
_cell.length_b   1.000
_cell.length_c   1.000
_cell.angle_alpha   90.00
_cell.angle_beta   90.00
_cell.angle_gamma   90.00
#
_symmetry.space_group_name_H-M   'P 1'
#
loop_
_entity.id
_entity.type
_entity.pdbx_description
1 polymer ?
#
loop_
_entity_poly.entity_id
_entity_poly.type
_entity_poly.pdbx_seq_one_letter_code
_entity_poly.pdbx_strand_id
1 'polypeptide(L)'
;DRKERGHGRSRVGMFGLVHLAITAFISFSNAPVRFVSILGLAAAGLALLAGVSIIAIKLFTSLAIPGWASIMTATAFWSGLQLLCLGIIGEYIARMYDEVKRRPMYLVEEHLSHKTLDEKKHSAA
;
A
#
# COMPACT_ATOMS: atom_id res chain seq x y z
N ASP A 1 -1.72 -8.25 -37.07
CA ASP A 1 -2.74 -7.22 -37.26
C ASP A 1 -4.06 -7.70 -36.67
N ARG A 2 -4.62 -7.03 -35.66
CA ARG A 2 -5.80 -7.53 -34.91
C ARG A 2 -7.07 -6.89 -35.48
N LYS A 3 -7.92 -7.68 -36.15
CA LYS A 3 -9.20 -7.23 -36.73
C LYS A 3 -10.04 -6.48 -35.69
N GLU A 4 -10.52 -5.30 -36.05
CA GLU A 4 -11.44 -4.51 -35.23
C GLU A 4 -12.77 -5.26 -35.01
N ARG A 5 -13.33 -5.11 -33.82
CA ARG A 5 -14.58 -5.79 -33.44
C ARG A 5 -15.74 -5.22 -34.26
N GLY A 6 -16.42 -6.07 -35.02
CA GLY A 6 -17.56 -5.68 -35.85
C GLY A 6 -18.78 -5.18 -35.05
N HIS A 7 -19.01 -5.70 -33.84
CA HIS A 7 -20.16 -5.33 -33.00
C HIS A 7 -19.85 -5.40 -31.49
N GLY A 8 -20.54 -4.55 -30.70
CA GLY A 8 -20.45 -4.46 -29.25
C GLY A 8 -19.90 -3.12 -28.74
N ARG A 9 -20.69 -2.36 -27.97
CA ARG A 9 -20.20 -1.16 -27.29
C ARG A 9 -19.30 -1.57 -26.12
N SER A 10 -18.26 -0.77 -25.84
CA SER A 10 -17.42 -0.98 -24.66
C SER A 10 -18.32 -1.11 -23.42
N ARG A 11 -18.21 -2.25 -22.72
CA ARG A 11 -19.03 -2.55 -21.53
C ARG A 11 -18.68 -1.63 -20.35
N VAL A 12 -17.54 -0.95 -20.44
CA VAL A 12 -17.01 -0.01 -19.46
C VAL A 12 -16.56 1.26 -20.18
N GLY A 13 -17.10 2.41 -19.77
CA GLY A 13 -16.65 3.71 -20.28
C GLY A 13 -15.24 4.04 -19.78
N MET A 14 -14.65 5.14 -20.26
CA MET A 14 -13.32 5.62 -19.86
C MET A 14 -13.16 5.69 -18.32
N PHE A 15 -14.16 6.24 -17.63
CA PHE A 15 -14.20 6.30 -16.16
C PHE A 15 -14.24 4.92 -15.50
N GLY A 16 -14.93 3.95 -16.12
CA GLY A 16 -14.97 2.57 -15.66
C GLY A 16 -13.61 1.87 -15.77
N LEU A 17 -12.85 2.14 -16.84
CA LEU A 17 -11.48 1.63 -16.98
C LEU A 17 -10.54 2.22 -15.92
N VAL A 18 -10.62 3.53 -15.67
CA VAL A 18 -9.78 4.18 -14.63
C VAL A 18 -10.12 3.63 -13.24
N HIS A 19 -11.40 3.47 -12.92
CA HIS A 19 -11.83 2.89 -11.65
C HIS A 19 -11.34 1.44 -11.48
N LEU A 20 -11.39 0.65 -12.56
CA LEU A 20 -10.88 -0.72 -12.55
C LEU A 20 -9.36 -0.76 -12.32
N ALA A 21 -8.62 0.14 -12.96
CA ALA A 21 -7.16 0.25 -12.80
C ALA A 21 -6.77 0.64 -11.37
N ILE A 22 -7.46 1.63 -10.78
CA ILE A 22 -7.23 2.05 -9.39
C ILE A 22 -7.55 0.90 -8.42
N THR A 23 -8.67 0.22 -8.63
CA THR A 23 -9.08 -0.92 -7.80
C THR A 23 -8.05 -2.06 -7.85
N ALA A 24 -7.52 -2.34 -9.05
CA ALA A 24 -6.45 -3.32 -9.22
C ALA A 24 -5.15 -2.88 -8.53
N PHE A 25 -4.73 -1.62 -8.71
CA PHE A 25 -3.53 -1.08 -8.07
C PHE A 25 -3.60 -1.18 -6.54
N ILE A 26 -4.74 -0.84 -5.95
CA ILE A 26 -4.96 -0.90 -4.49
C ILE A 26 -5.03 -2.35 -4.00
N SER A 27 -5.67 -3.27 -4.75
CA SER A 27 -5.92 -4.65 -4.29
C SER A 27 -4.72 -5.60 -4.39
N PHE A 28 -3.74 -5.26 -5.22
CA PHE A 28 -2.56 -6.11 -5.49
C PHE A 28 -1.25 -5.52 -4.99
N SER A 29 -1.27 -4.35 -4.34
CA SER A 29 -0.04 -3.67 -3.95
C SER A 29 -0.10 -3.10 -2.53
N ASN A 30 0.98 -3.30 -1.77
CA ASN A 30 1.21 -2.66 -0.47
C ASN A 30 1.75 -1.22 -0.63
N ALA A 31 1.86 -0.73 -1.87
CA ALA A 31 2.31 0.62 -2.19
C ALA A 31 1.51 1.76 -1.52
N PRO A 32 0.16 1.72 -1.44
CA PRO A 32 -0.62 2.81 -0.82
C PRO A 32 -0.27 2.98 0.66
N VAL A 33 -0.12 1.87 1.38
CA VAL A 33 0.22 1.84 2.80
C VAL A 33 1.64 2.37 3.04
N ARG A 34 2.58 1.97 2.18
CA ARG A 34 3.96 2.44 2.25
C ARG A 34 4.06 3.94 1.99
N PHE A 35 3.25 4.47 1.08
CA PHE A 35 3.16 5.91 0.79
C PHE A 35 2.65 6.71 1.99
N VAL A 36 1.56 6.26 2.63
CA VAL A 36 1.01 6.92 3.84
C VAL A 36 2.03 6.90 4.99
N SER A 37 2.76 5.80 5.16
CA SER A 37 3.80 5.69 6.19
C SER A 37 4.96 6.66 5.97
N ILE A 38 5.41 6.81 4.71
CA ILE A 38 6.45 7.79 4.35
C ILE A 38 5.94 9.22 4.55
N LEU A 39 4.70 9.52 4.17
CA LEU A 39 4.08 10.81 4.41
C LEU A 39 3.96 11.12 5.91
N GLY A 40 3.56 10.15 6.73
CA GLY A 40 3.49 10.30 8.18
C GLY A 40 4.85 10.62 8.79
N LEU A 41 5.91 9.94 8.33
CA LEU A 41 7.28 10.20 8.76
C LEU A 41 7.76 11.61 8.32
N ALA A 42 7.48 12.00 7.08
CA ALA A 42 7.80 13.34 6.58
C ALA A 42 7.05 14.43 7.36
N ALA A 43 5.77 14.22 7.65
CA ALA A 43 4.95 15.15 8.45
C ALA A 43 5.47 15.27 9.88
N ALA A 44 5.87 14.16 10.52
CA ALA A 44 6.50 14.18 11.84
C ALA A 44 7.83 14.95 11.83
N GLY A 45 8.65 14.77 10.79
CA GLY A 45 9.88 15.55 10.60
C GLY A 45 9.62 17.05 10.45
N LEU A 46 8.63 17.44 9.65
CA LEU A 46 8.21 18.85 9.50
C LEU A 46 7.67 19.43 10.81
N ALA A 47 6.90 18.66 11.59
CA ALA A 47 6.42 19.09 12.90
C ALA A 47 7.57 19.35 13.89
N LEU A 48 8.61 18.50 13.87
CA LEU A 48 9.83 18.72 14.65
C LEU A 48 10.55 20.01 14.23
N LEU A 49 10.73 20.23 12.93
CA LEU A 49 11.35 21.46 12.41
C LEU A 49 10.56 22.71 12.79
N ALA A 50 9.24 22.65 12.72
CA ALA A 50 8.36 23.74 13.15
C ALA A 50 8.45 24.00 14.66
N GLY A 51 8.56 22.94 15.49
CA GLY A 51 8.79 23.09 16.93
C GLY A 51 10.13 23.77 17.24
N VAL A 52 11.21 23.38 16.55
CA VAL A 52 12.54 23.99 16.71
C VAL A 52 12.54 25.46 16.29
N SER A 53 11.91 25.81 15.16
CA SER A 53 11.84 27.20 14.70
C SER A 53 11.06 28.09 15.67
N ILE A 54 10.00 27.58 16.26
CA ILE A 54 9.20 28.29 17.28
C ILE A 54 10.00 28.52 18.56
N ILE A 55 10.77 27.52 19.03
CA ILE A 55 11.66 27.67 20.18
C ILE A 55 12.72 28.73 19.89
N ALA A 56 13.32 28.72 18.70
CA ALA A 56 14.29 29.73 18.28
C ALA A 56 13.68 31.15 18.26
N ILE A 57 12.48 31.31 17.68
CA ILE A 57 11.78 32.61 17.66
C ILE A 57 11.50 33.12 19.08
N LYS A 58 11.11 32.23 20.01
CA LYS A 58 10.88 32.61 21.41
C LYS A 58 12.16 33.04 22.14
N LEU A 59 13.32 32.48 21.77
CA LEU A 59 14.62 32.80 22.35
C LEU A 59 15.22 34.11 21.79
N PHE A 60 15.04 34.37 20.50
CA PHE A 60 15.66 35.52 19.83
C PHE A 60 14.73 36.73 19.66
N THR A 61 13.41 36.57 19.81
CA THR A 61 12.43 37.62 19.49
C THR A 61 11.31 37.71 20.51
N SER A 62 10.88 38.93 20.85
CA SER A 62 9.74 39.22 21.75
C SER A 62 8.37 39.29 21.04
N LEU A 63 8.32 39.04 19.73
CA LEU A 63 7.11 39.03 18.89
C LEU A 63 6.25 37.77 19.06
N ALA A 64 6.60 36.89 20.00
CA ALA A 64 5.90 35.64 20.21
C ALA A 64 4.50 35.90 20.78
N ILE A 65 3.47 35.68 19.96
CA ILE A 65 2.08 35.69 20.42
C ILE A 65 1.91 34.53 21.42
N PRO A 66 1.67 34.82 22.71
CA PRO A 66 1.56 33.79 23.73
C PRO A 66 0.36 32.88 23.41
N GLY A 67 0.55 31.56 23.55
CA GLY A 67 -0.47 30.56 23.27
C GLY A 67 -0.53 30.07 21.82
N TRP A 68 -0.36 30.93 20.81
CA TRP A 68 -0.45 30.52 19.40
C TRP A 68 0.62 29.50 19.02
N ALA A 69 1.87 29.80 19.39
CA ALA A 69 3.02 28.93 19.19
C ALA A 69 2.83 27.54 19.81
N SER A 70 2.37 27.47 21.07
CA SER A 70 2.13 26.21 21.76
C SER A 70 0.99 25.41 21.14
N ILE A 71 -0.10 26.07 20.74
CA ILE A 71 -1.26 25.40 20.11
C ILE A 71 -0.85 24.82 18.75
N MET A 72 -0.20 25.61 17.89
CA MET A 72 0.25 25.16 16.57
C MET A 72 1.25 24.00 16.66
N THR A 73 2.18 24.06 17.62
CA THR A 73 3.16 22.96 17.81
C THR A 73 2.47 21.70 18.33
N ALA A 74 1.57 21.82 19.31
CA ALA A 74 0.84 20.68 19.86
C ALA A 74 -0.07 20.02 18.83
N THR A 75 -0.80 20.80 18.03
CA THR A 75 -1.67 20.26 16.97
C THR A 75 -0.86 19.60 15.85
N ALA A 76 0.25 20.21 15.43
CA ALA A 76 1.14 19.61 14.42
C ALA A 76 1.77 18.30 14.91
N PHE A 77 2.24 18.26 16.15
CA PHE A 77 2.76 17.04 16.77
C PHE A 77 1.71 15.93 16.84
N TRP A 78 0.50 16.26 17.33
CA TRP A 78 -0.59 15.29 17.44
C TRP A 78 -1.04 14.76 16.06
N SER A 79 -1.09 15.62 15.05
CA SER A 79 -1.44 15.24 13.67
C SER A 79 -0.38 14.33 13.05
N GLY A 80 0.91 14.62 13.27
CA GLY A 80 2.01 13.75 12.83
C GLY A 80 1.96 12.38 13.50
N LEU A 81 1.70 12.33 14.81
CA LEU A 81 1.54 11.08 15.55
C LEU A 81 0.36 10.24 15.04
N GLN A 82 -0.79 10.87 14.75
CA GLN A 82 -1.96 10.19 14.19
C GLN A 82 -1.67 9.57 12.82
N LEU A 83 -1.00 10.29 11.92
CA LEU A 83 -0.60 9.77 10.61
C LEU A 83 0.37 8.58 10.73
N LEU A 84 1.29 8.64 11.70
CA LEU A 84 2.24 7.55 11.96
C LEU A 84 1.49 6.29 12.46
N CYS A 85 0.56 6.44 13.40
CA CYS A 85 -0.29 5.35 13.86
C CYS A 85 -1.12 4.74 12.72
N LEU A 86 -1.71 5.56 11.85
CA LEU A 86 -2.45 5.10 10.66
C LEU A 86 -1.55 4.31 9.69
N GLY A 87 -0.29 4.73 9.50
CA GLY A 87 0.69 3.99 8.70
C GLY A 87 0.96 2.59 9.25
N ILE A 88 1.19 2.47 10.57
CA ILE A 88 1.41 1.18 11.24
C ILE A 88 0.18 0.28 11.12
N ILE A 89 -1.01 0.81 11.38
CA ILE A 89 -2.27 0.05 11.25
C ILE A 89 -2.48 -0.40 9.81
N GLY A 90 -2.20 0.46 8.83
CA GLY A 90 -2.28 0.12 7.41
C GLY A 90 -1.37 -1.05 7.02
N GLU A 91 -0.13 -1.06 7.50
CA GLU A 91 0.84 -2.15 7.27
C GLU A 91 0.35 -3.45 7.89
N TYR A 92 -0.25 -3.37 9.08
CA TYR A 92 -0.83 -4.54 9.74
C TYR A 92 -2.04 -5.11 8.97
N ILE A 93 -2.93 -4.24 8.49
CA ILE A 93 -4.10 -4.64 7.69
C ILE A 93 -3.65 -5.25 6.35
N ALA A 94 -2.63 -4.69 5.70
CA ALA A 94 -2.07 -5.23 4.46
C ALA A 94 -1.59 -6.68 4.66
N ARG A 95 -0.86 -6.95 5.75
CA ARG A 95 -0.40 -8.31 6.10
C ARG A 95 -1.56 -9.24 6.42
N MET A 96 -2.57 -8.79 7.16
CA MET A 96 -3.78 -9.58 7.41
C MET A 96 -4.49 -9.93 6.10
N TYR A 97 -4.58 -9.00 5.16
CA TYR A 97 -5.22 -9.23 3.88
C TYR A 97 -4.47 -10.25 3.01
N ASP A 98 -3.15 -10.22 3.03
CA ASP A 98 -2.31 -11.22 2.38
C ASP A 98 -2.50 -12.62 3.01
N GLU A 99 -2.62 -12.69 4.34
CA GLU A 99 -2.86 -13.95 5.07
C GLU A 99 -4.25 -14.54 4.76
N VAL A 100 -5.29 -13.69 4.75
CA VAL A 100 -6.68 -14.10 4.44
C VAL A 100 -6.80 -14.58 2.99
N LYS A 101 -6.00 -14.04 2.07
CA LYS A 101 -6.02 -14.44 0.66
C LYS A 101 -5.55 -15.88 0.42
N ARG A 102 -4.90 -16.55 1.37
CA ARG A 102 -4.43 -17.95 1.27
C ARG A 102 -3.90 -18.31 -0.12
N ARG A 103 -3.01 -17.48 -0.69
CA ARG A 103 -2.50 -17.77 -2.03
C ARG A 103 -1.69 -19.06 -1.96
N PRO A 104 -2.09 -20.14 -2.67
CA PRO A 104 -1.35 -21.40 -2.62
C PRO A 104 0.09 -21.14 -3.08
N MET A 105 1.06 -21.62 -2.29
CA MET A 105 2.50 -21.43 -2.53
C MET A 105 2.97 -21.96 -3.88
N TYR A 106 2.20 -22.88 -4.48
CA TYR A 106 2.47 -23.47 -5.76
C TYR A 106 1.17 -23.91 -6.42
N LEU A 107 1.12 -23.84 -7.75
CA LEU A 107 0.09 -24.46 -8.56
C LEU A 107 0.76 -25.62 -9.28
N VAL A 108 0.36 -26.87 -8.97
CA VAL A 108 0.88 -28.04 -9.69
C VAL A 108 0.15 -28.12 -11.02
N GLU A 109 0.88 -27.94 -12.11
CA GLU A 109 0.33 -27.92 -13.46
C GLU A 109 0.14 -29.33 -14.03
N GLU A 110 1.02 -30.28 -13.69
CA GLU A 110 0.90 -31.66 -14.17
C GLU A 110 1.56 -32.66 -13.20
N HIS A 111 0.89 -33.79 -12.96
CA HIS A 111 1.45 -34.94 -12.28
C HIS A 111 1.87 -35.99 -13.30
N LEU A 112 3.18 -36.25 -13.46
CA LEU A 112 3.63 -37.44 -14.16
C LEU A 112 3.30 -38.68 -13.30
N SER A 113 2.24 -39.40 -13.67
CA SER A 113 1.89 -40.68 -13.06
C SER A 113 2.86 -41.76 -13.53
N HIS A 114 3.69 -42.27 -12.62
CA HIS A 114 4.72 -43.28 -12.86
C HIS A 114 4.12 -44.69 -13.00
N LYS A 115 3.08 -44.86 -13.83
CA LYS A 115 2.38 -46.15 -14.01
C LYS A 115 2.85 -46.94 -15.22
N THR A 116 3.75 -46.40 -16.05
CA THR A 116 4.09 -46.98 -17.36
C THR A 116 5.42 -47.72 -17.44
N LEU A 117 6.18 -47.84 -16.33
CA LEU A 117 7.46 -48.59 -16.34
C LEU A 117 7.31 -50.07 -15.95
N ASP A 118 6.19 -50.50 -15.36
CA ASP A 118 5.98 -51.91 -14.99
C ASP A 118 5.42 -52.76 -16.15
N GLU A 119 4.59 -52.19 -17.05
CA GLU A 119 4.06 -52.95 -18.19
C GLU A 119 5.12 -53.32 -19.23
N LYS A 120 6.16 -52.49 -19.40
CA LYS A 120 7.27 -52.80 -20.31
C LYS A 120 8.23 -53.86 -19.77
N LYS A 121 8.28 -54.09 -18.45
CA LYS A 121 9.09 -55.17 -17.86
C LYS A 121 8.41 -56.54 -17.95
N HIS A 122 7.08 -56.59 -17.96
CA HIS A 122 6.33 -57.85 -18.01
C HIS A 122 6.13 -58.41 -19.43
N SER A 123 6.32 -57.61 -20.48
CA SER A 123 6.28 -58.07 -21.88
C SER A 123 7.66 -58.47 -22.43
N ALA A 124 8.74 -58.26 -21.68
CA ALA A 124 10.12 -58.58 -22.08
C ALA A 124 10.74 -59.75 -21.28
N ALA A 125 9.91 -60.48 -20.52
CA ALA A 125 10.24 -61.72 -19.82
C ALA A 125 9.36 -62.85 -20.37
#